data_AF-A0A1Q2Z039-F1
#
_entry.id   AF-A0A1Q2Z039-F1
#
_cell.length_a   1.000
_cell.length_b   1.000
_cell.length_c   1.000
_cell.angle_alpha   90.00
_cell.angle_beta   90.00
_cell.angle_gamma   90.00
#
_symmetry.space_group_name_H-M   'P 1'
#
loop_
_entity.id
_entity.type
_entity.pdbx_description
1 polymer ?
#
loop_
_entity_poly.entity_id
_entity_poly.type
_entity_poly.pdbx_seq_one_letter_code
_entity_poly.pdbx_strand_id
1 'polypeptide(L)' 'MALDQHRSINALAETVIGLFKTEVIRRRGPWRSLEAVEYATLEWVAWFNNHRLPEPIGNIPPAEAEARYYAAGKAPALAA' A
#
# COMPACT_ATOMS: atom_id res chain seq x y z
N MET A 1 -22.92 -7.84 -6.88
CA MET A 1 -21.65 -8.57 -7.06
C MET A 1 -20.51 -7.65 -7.52
N ALA A 2 -20.68 -6.78 -8.53
CA ALA A 2 -19.65 -5.79 -8.92
C ALA A 2 -19.47 -4.61 -7.93
N LEU A 3 -20.55 -4.15 -7.29
CA LEU A 3 -20.51 -3.00 -6.35
C LEU A 3 -19.75 -3.30 -5.03
N ASP A 4 -19.73 -4.56 -4.61
CA ASP A 4 -19.10 -4.98 -3.35
C ASP A 4 -17.57 -5.03 -3.48
N GLN A 5 -17.07 -5.50 -4.63
CA GLN A 5 -15.65 -5.50 -4.97
C GLN A 5 -15.09 -4.07 -5.12
N HIS A 6 -15.86 -3.14 -5.69
CA HIS A 6 -15.43 -1.75 -5.78
C HIS A 6 -15.35 -1.07 -4.39
N ARG A 7 -16.33 -1.33 -3.53
CA ARG A 7 -16.36 -0.79 -2.16
C ARG A 7 -15.20 -1.33 -1.32
N SER A 8 -14.84 -2.61 -1.47
CA SER A 8 -13.73 -3.21 -0.73
C SER A 8 -12.37 -2.66 -1.16
N ILE A 9 -12.17 -2.41 -2.47
CA ILE A 9 -10.95 -1.77 -2.99
C ILE A 9 -10.82 -0.34 -2.46
N ASN A 10 -11.91 0.45 -2.46
CA ASN A 10 -11.89 1.81 -1.93
C ASN A 10 -11.57 1.84 -0.43
N ALA A 11 -12.19 0.97 0.38
CA ALA A 11 -11.92 0.88 1.81
C ALA A 11 -10.46 0.50 2.12
N LEU A 12 -9.86 -0.38 1.32
CA LEU A 12 -8.44 -0.74 1.45
C LEU A 12 -7.54 0.44 1.12
N ALA A 13 -7.80 1.14 0.01
CA ALA A 13 -7.06 2.33 -0.38
C ALA A 13 -7.15 3.43 0.69
N GLU A 14 -8.34 3.67 1.25
CA GLU A 14 -8.59 4.59 2.36
C GLU A 14 -7.77 4.23 3.62
N THR A 15 -7.65 2.94 3.92
CA THR A 15 -6.86 2.47 5.06
C THR A 15 -5.37 2.73 4.85
N VAL A 16 -4.84 2.41 3.67
CA VAL A 16 -3.42 2.61 3.34
C VAL A 16 -3.06 4.11 3.33
N ILE A 17 -3.90 4.97 2.74
CA ILE A 17 -3.65 6.42 2.74
C ILE A 17 -3.77 7.02 4.15
N GLY A 18 -4.70 6.52 4.98
CA GLY A 18 -4.85 6.94 6.37
C GLY A 18 -3.61 6.60 7.20
N LEU A 19 -3.04 5.43 6.96
CA LEU A 19 -1.79 5.00 7.60
C LEU A 19 -0.61 5.85 7.14
N PHE A 20 -0.43 6.05 5.84
CA PHE A 20 0.64 6.90 5.29
C PHE A 20 0.60 8.31 5.89
N LYS A 21 -0.60 8.92 5.95
CA LYS A 21 -0.78 10.24 6.59
C LYS A 21 -0.39 10.24 8.06
N THR A 22 -0.62 9.14 8.77
CA THR A 22 -0.28 9.02 10.20
C THR A 22 1.22 8.82 10.41
N GLU A 23 1.83 7.86 9.72
CA GLU A 23 3.22 7.43 9.93
C GLU A 23 4.25 8.36 9.29
N VAL A 24 3.90 9.00 8.18
CA VAL A 24 4.81 9.88 7.43
C VAL A 24 4.42 11.33 7.66
N ILE A 25 3.26 11.75 7.14
CA ILE A 25 2.89 13.17 7.09
C ILE A 25 2.82 13.80 8.48
N ARG A 26 2.07 13.19 9.40
CA ARG A 26 1.85 13.72 10.75
C ARG A 26 3.02 13.45 11.69
N ARG A 27 3.56 12.23 11.69
CA ARG A 27 4.60 11.82 12.66
C ARG A 27 5.98 12.41 12.35
N ARG A 28 6.34 12.61 11.08
CA ARG A 28 7.66 13.13 10.68
C ARG A 28 7.66 14.61 10.32
N GLY A 29 6.49 15.24 10.27
CA GLY A 29 6.36 16.69 10.09
C GLY A 29 6.76 17.48 11.34
N PRO A 30 6.88 18.83 11.23
CA PRO A 30 6.62 19.65 10.04
C PRO A 30 7.72 19.50 8.97
N TRP A 31 7.30 19.55 7.70
CA TRP A 31 8.18 19.37 6.55
C TRP A 31 8.77 20.69 6.08
N ARG A 32 10.05 20.67 5.71
CA ARG A 32 10.79 21.87 5.28
C ARG A 32 10.66 22.18 3.78
N SER A 33 10.36 21.16 2.97
CA SER A 33 10.22 21.28 1.52
C SER A 33 9.36 20.13 0.97
N LEU A 34 8.89 20.26 -0.28
CA LEU A 34 8.22 19.19 -1.00
C LEU A 34 9.16 18.00 -1.25
N GLU A 35 10.42 18.27 -1.61
CA GLU A 35 11.44 17.23 -1.83
C GLU A 35 11.62 16.31 -0.62
N ALA A 36 11.59 16.87 0.61
CA ALA A 36 11.67 16.08 1.83
C ALA A 36 10.47 15.13 2.00
N VAL A 37 9.27 15.57 1.59
CA VAL A 37 8.06 14.74 1.59
C VAL A 37 8.15 13.65 0.54
N GLU A 38 8.61 13.97 -0.67
CA GLU A 38 8.78 13.01 -1.77
C GLU A 38 9.77 11.92 -1.39
N TYR A 39 10.94 12.30 -0.85
CA TYR A 39 11.94 11.34 -0.39
C TYR A 39 11.39 10.42 0.72
N ALA A 40 10.76 10.99 1.75
CA ALA A 40 10.16 10.20 2.82
C ALA A 40 9.02 9.29 2.32
N THR A 41 8.32 9.70 1.26
CA THR A 41 7.29 8.89 0.59
C THR A 41 7.94 7.70 -0.11
N LEU A 42 9.02 7.91 -0.87
CA LEU A 42 9.76 6.83 -1.53
C LEU A 42 10.28 5.80 -0.52
N GLU A 43 10.87 6.26 0.58
CA GLU A 43 11.34 5.39 1.67
C GLU A 43 10.19 4.59 2.28
N TRP A 44 9.06 5.24 2.55
CA TRP A 44 7.91 4.58 3.15
C TRP A 44 7.30 3.53 2.21
N VAL A 45 7.16 3.83 0.92
CA VAL A 45 6.67 2.87 -0.09
C VAL A 45 7.63 1.68 -0.22
N ALA A 46 8.93 1.94 -0.30
CA ALA A 46 9.94 0.88 -0.39
C ALA A 46 9.89 -0.04 0.84
N TRP A 47 9.81 0.53 2.05
CA TRP A 47 9.66 -0.24 3.28
C TRP A 47 8.33 -1.00 3.33
N PHE A 48 7.20 -0.33 3.02
CA PHE A 48 5.88 -0.93 3.07
C PHE A 48 5.79 -2.14 2.16
N ASN A 49 6.28 -2.04 0.91
CA ASN A 49 6.16 -3.12 -0.07
C ASN A 49 7.13 -4.27 0.17
N ASN A 50 8.34 -4.00 0.67
CA ASN A 50 9.41 -5.01 0.72
C ASN A 50 9.71 -5.53 2.13
N HIS A 51 9.25 -4.86 3.18
CA HIS A 51 9.64 -5.19 4.57
C HIS A 51 8.46 -5.26 5.54
N ARG A 52 7.38 -4.53 5.30
CA ARG A 52 6.22 -4.56 6.20
C ARG A 52 5.55 -5.93 6.12
N LEU A 53 5.12 -6.45 7.27
CA LEU A 53 4.48 -7.76 7.40
C LEU A 53 3.05 -7.57 7.91
N PRO A 54 2.05 -7.37 7.03
CA PRO A 54 0.66 -7.25 7.43
C PRO A 54 0.06 -8.63 7.71
N GLU A 55 -0.54 -8.79 8.87
CA GLU A 55 -1.27 -10.01 9.25
C GLU A 55 -2.33 -10.44 8.21
N PRO A 56 -3.14 -9.53 7.62
CA PRO A 56 -4.20 -9.92 6.68
C PRO A 56 -3.72 -10.63 5.41
N ILE A 57 -2.46 -10.45 5.02
CA ILE A 57 -1.86 -11.11 3.85
C ILE A 57 -0.92 -12.25 4.23
N GLY A 58 -0.96 -12.71 5.49
CA GLY A 58 -0.19 -13.85 5.98
C GLY A 58 1.21 -13.50 6.48
N ASN A 59 1.44 -12.26 6.94
CA ASN A 59 2.73 -11.81 7.48
C ASN A 59 3.91 -11.98 6.49
N ILE A 60 3.65 -11.71 5.21
CA ILE A 60 4.69 -11.62 4.16
C ILE A 60 4.72 -10.20 3.58
N PRO A 61 5.83 -9.76 2.97
CA PRO A 61 5.89 -8.49 2.28
C PRO A 61 4.81 -8.38 1.18
N PRO A 62 4.13 -7.23 1.02
CA PRO A 62 3.15 -7.03 -0.04
C PRO A 62 3.67 -7.36 -1.45
N ALA A 63 4.92 -7.01 -1.76
CA ALA A 63 5.53 -7.35 -3.05
C ALA A 63 5.64 -8.87 -3.26
N GLU A 64 5.90 -9.63 -2.20
CA GLU A 64 5.94 -11.08 -2.25
C GLU A 64 4.53 -11.67 -2.40
N ALA A 65 3.55 -11.13 -1.68
CA ALA A 65 2.14 -11.54 -1.83
C ALA A 65 1.65 -11.32 -3.26
N GLU A 66 1.98 -10.17 -3.86
CA GLU A 66 1.69 -9.86 -5.26
C GLU A 66 2.39 -10.82 -6.22
N ALA A 67 3.69 -11.09 -6.04
CA ALA A 67 4.41 -12.05 -6.87
C ALA A 67 3.80 -13.46 -6.80
N ARG A 68 3.40 -13.92 -5.62
CA ARG A 68 2.71 -15.21 -5.42
C ARG A 68 1.34 -15.24 -6.10
N TYR A 69 0.60 -14.12 -6.06
CA TYR A 69 -0.69 -13.98 -6.71
C TYR A 69 -0.58 -14.16 -8.23
N TYR A 70 0.37 -13.46 -8.86
CA TYR A 70 0.65 -13.61 -10.30
C TYR A 70 1.18 -14.99 -10.68
N ALA A 71 2.08 -15.57 -9.86
CA ALA A 71 2.59 -16.92 -10.09
C ALA A 71 1.49 -18.01 -10.04
N ALA A 72 0.43 -17.78 -9.26
CA ALA A 72 -0.72 -18.67 -9.18
C ALA A 72 -1.69 -18.55 -10.37
N GLY A 73 -1.34 -17.81 -11.43
CA GLY A 73 -2.19 -17.60 -12.60
C GLY A 73 -3.41 -16.71 -12.33
N LYS A 74 -3.45 -16.05 -11.17
CA LYS A 74 -4.46 -15.06 -10.84
C LYS A 74 -3.90 -13.72 -11.33
N ALA A 75 -4.12 -13.39 -12.59
CA ALA A 75 -3.96 -12.01 -13.03
C ALA A 75 -5.20 -11.23 -12.58
N PRO A 76 -5.07 -9.98 -12.11
CA PRO A 76 -6.23 -9.12 -12.06
C PRO A 76 -6.75 -9.03 -13.50
N ALA A 77 -8.06 -9.20 -13.67
CA ALA A 77 -8.71 -8.74 -14.88
C ALA A 77 -8.46 -7.23 -14.91
N LEU A 78 -7.42 -6.79 -15.62
CA LEU A 78 -7.26 -5.40 -15.99
C LEU A 78 -8.56 -5.03 -16.68
N ALA A 79 -9.40 -4.27 -15.99
CA ALA A 79 -10.60 -3.70 -16.56
C ALA A 79 -10.15 -2.83 -17.73
N ALA A 80 -10.42 -3.31 -18.94
CA ALA A 80 -10.32 -2.56 -20.18
C ALA A 80 -11.41 -1.49 -20.22
#